data_AF-A0A925V2X5-F1
#
_entry.id   AF-A0A925V2X5-F1
#
_cell.length_a   1.000
_cell.length_b   1.000
_cell.length_c   1.000
_cell.angle_alpha   90.00
_cell.angle_beta   90.00
_cell.angle_gamma   90.00
#
_symmetry.space_group_name_H-M   'P 1'
#
loop_
_entity.id
_entity.type
_entity.pdbx_description
1 polymer ?
#
loop_
_entity_poly.entity_id
_entity_poly.type
_entity_poly.pdbx_seq_one_letter_code
_entity_poly.pdbx_strand_id
1 'polypeptide(L)'
;MRTRIVLLWLALGLAGCDTDTVELGAACHDSAQCKAPSDTCMLVAGKQRCTMACSKEQRCPSGYVCPVTDPANRAAGSCLPAAELGPNVVKAY
;
A
#
# COMPACT_ATOMS: atom_id res chain seq x y z
N MET A 1 -45.63 17.35 -32.55
CA MET A 1 -45.62 15.91 -32.21
C MET A 1 -44.19 15.42 -32.18
N ARG A 2 -43.80 14.75 -31.07
CA ARG A 2 -42.65 13.82 -30.91
C ARG A 2 -41.24 14.44 -30.95
N THR A 3 -40.72 15.00 -29.84
CA THR A 3 -39.97 14.28 -28.78
C THR A 3 -39.12 13.12 -29.27
N ARG A 4 -37.78 13.29 -29.26
CA ARG A 4 -36.81 12.25 -28.88
C ARG A 4 -35.59 12.89 -28.20
N ILE A 5 -35.76 13.11 -26.90
CA ILE A 5 -34.66 13.10 -25.92
C ILE A 5 -34.28 11.63 -25.73
N VAL A 6 -33.05 11.28 -26.10
CA VAL A 6 -32.34 10.03 -25.75
C VAL A 6 -30.88 10.50 -25.66
N LEU A 7 -30.36 11.05 -24.56
CA LEU A 7 -30.18 10.49 -23.21
C LEU A 7 -29.71 9.03 -23.25
N LEU A 8 -28.55 8.82 -22.61
CA LEU A 8 -27.79 7.57 -22.52
C LEU A 8 -27.08 7.22 -23.83
N TRP A 9 -25.76 7.12 -23.89
CA TRP A 9 -24.91 6.43 -22.94
C TRP A 9 -23.60 7.19 -22.76
N LEU A 10 -23.44 7.84 -21.59
CA LEU A 10 -22.12 7.85 -20.96
C LEU A 10 -21.79 6.37 -20.73
N ALA A 11 -21.05 5.77 -21.66
CA ALA A 11 -20.24 4.61 -21.35
C ALA A 11 -19.12 5.10 -20.41
N LEU A 12 -19.50 5.42 -19.16
CA LEU A 12 -18.63 5.16 -18.03
C LEU A 12 -18.32 3.68 -18.13
N GLY A 13 -17.23 3.37 -18.82
CA GLY A 13 -16.49 2.13 -18.64
C GLY A 13 -16.00 2.15 -17.20
N LEU A 14 -16.91 1.84 -16.28
CA LEU A 14 -16.63 1.18 -15.02
C LEU A 14 -16.06 -0.20 -15.38
N ALA A 15 -14.85 -0.22 -15.94
CA ALA A 15 -13.98 -1.35 -15.72
C ALA A 15 -13.63 -1.25 -14.24
N GLY A 16 -14.49 -1.87 -13.42
CA GLY A 16 -14.11 -2.23 -12.07
C GLY A 16 -12.82 -3.04 -12.22
N CYS A 17 -11.71 -2.38 -11.91
CA CYS A 17 -10.48 -3.08 -11.61
C CYS A 17 -10.73 -3.81 -10.29
N ASP A 18 -11.37 -4.98 -10.36
CA ASP A 18 -11.03 -6.09 -9.48
C ASP A 18 -9.62 -6.54 -9.88
N THR A 19 -8.64 -5.65 -9.68
CA THR A 19 -7.25 -6.08 -9.58
C THR A 19 -7.23 -6.87 -8.29
N ASP A 20 -6.79 -8.13 -8.31
CA ASP A 20 -6.51 -8.91 -7.10
C ASP A 20 -5.54 -8.12 -6.23
N THR A 21 -6.09 -7.27 -5.37
CA THR A 21 -5.28 -6.42 -4.52
C THR A 21 -4.76 -7.26 -3.38
N VAL A 22 -3.47 -7.16 -3.13
CA VAL A 22 -2.77 -7.94 -2.12
C VAL A 22 -2.69 -7.15 -0.82
N GLU A 23 -2.78 -7.87 0.29
CA GLU A 23 -2.78 -7.26 1.62
C GLU A 23 -1.38 -6.77 2.02
N LEU A 24 -1.33 -5.95 3.08
CA LEU A 24 -0.09 -5.49 3.66
C LEU A 24 0.83 -6.68 4.01
N GLY A 25 2.09 -6.62 3.62
CA GLY A 25 3.06 -7.71 3.82
C GLY A 25 2.92 -8.89 2.85
N ALA A 26 1.94 -8.88 1.94
CA ALA A 26 1.90 -9.83 0.83
C ALA A 26 2.90 -9.43 -0.27
N ALA A 27 3.26 -10.39 -1.12
CA ALA A 27 4.17 -10.13 -2.23
C ALA A 27 3.49 -9.27 -3.30
N CYS A 28 4.22 -8.29 -3.83
CA CYS A 28 3.75 -7.40 -4.89
C CYS A 28 4.82 -7.25 -5.96
N HIS A 29 4.44 -6.75 -7.13
CA HIS A 29 5.36 -6.28 -8.17
C HIS A 29 5.24 -4.77 -8.41
N ASP A 30 4.06 -4.19 -8.10
CA ASP A 30 3.78 -2.78 -8.25
C ASP A 30 2.86 -2.29 -7.13
N SER A 31 2.95 -1.00 -6.78
CA SER A 31 2.12 -0.41 -5.72
C SER A 31 0.63 -0.41 -6.05
N ALA A 32 0.26 -0.44 -7.34
CA ALA A 32 -1.13 -0.57 -7.77
C ALA A 32 -1.76 -1.92 -7.39
N GLN A 33 -0.95 -2.91 -7.03
CA GLN A 33 -1.42 -4.21 -6.54
C GLN A 33 -1.76 -4.17 -5.05
N CYS A 34 -1.34 -3.15 -4.31
CA CYS A 34 -1.62 -3.10 -2.88
C CYS A 34 -3.09 -2.70 -2.62
N LYS A 35 -3.70 -3.34 -1.62
CA LYS A 35 -5.11 -3.15 -1.27
C LYS A 35 -5.45 -1.73 -0.84
N ALA A 36 -4.59 -1.06 -0.08
CA ALA A 36 -4.79 0.34 0.21
C ALA A 36 -4.05 1.21 -0.81
N PRO A 37 -4.66 2.29 -1.31
CA PRO A 37 -3.98 3.22 -2.24
C PRO A 37 -2.82 3.98 -1.58
N SER A 38 -2.71 3.92 -0.25
CA SER A 38 -1.60 4.49 0.52
C SER A 38 -0.46 3.49 0.78
N ASP A 39 -0.63 2.24 0.36
CA ASP A 39 0.40 1.22 0.44
C ASP A 39 1.32 1.29 -0.79
N THR A 40 2.59 1.02 -0.55
CA THR A 40 3.65 1.09 -1.53
C THR A 40 4.34 -0.27 -1.63
N CYS A 41 4.60 -0.73 -2.85
CA CYS A 41 5.38 -1.93 -3.08
C CYS A 41 6.87 -1.64 -2.87
N MET A 42 7.44 -2.17 -1.79
CA MET A 42 8.84 -1.94 -1.41
C MET A 42 9.60 -3.24 -1.23
N LEU A 43 10.92 -3.18 -1.46
CA LEU A 43 11.81 -4.31 -1.23
C LEU A 43 12.13 -4.43 0.25
N VAL A 44 11.68 -5.52 0.87
CA VAL A 44 11.85 -5.82 2.29
C VAL A 44 12.54 -7.17 2.44
N ALA A 45 13.70 -7.20 3.11
CA ALA A 45 14.49 -8.43 3.28
C ALA A 45 14.70 -9.21 1.96
N GLY A 46 14.85 -8.49 0.84
CA GLY A 46 15.04 -9.08 -0.50
C GLY A 46 13.75 -9.54 -1.20
N LYS A 47 12.57 -9.29 -0.64
CA LYS A 47 11.26 -9.62 -1.25
C LYS A 47 10.44 -8.36 -1.47
N GLN A 48 9.83 -8.21 -2.64
CA GLN A 48 8.90 -7.11 -2.89
C GLN A 48 7.58 -7.37 -2.19
N ARG A 49 7.18 -6.43 -1.33
CA ARG A 49 6.05 -6.57 -0.41
C ARG A 49 5.27 -5.26 -0.36
N CYS A 50 3.95 -5.36 -0.23
CA CYS A 50 3.13 -4.18 0.02
C CYS A 50 3.39 -3.69 1.45
N THR A 51 3.76 -2.42 1.58
CA THR A 51 4.11 -1.79 2.85
C THR A 51 3.40 -0.47 2.98
N MET A 52 3.06 -0.07 4.20
CA MET A 52 2.36 1.18 4.45
C MET A 52 3.35 2.17 5.03
N ALA A 53 3.34 3.44 4.60
CA ALA A 53 4.15 4.45 5.27
C ALA A 53 3.68 4.62 6.73
N CYS A 54 4.63 4.74 7.65
CA CYS A 54 4.33 4.90 9.07
C CYS A 54 5.25 5.93 9.72
N SER A 55 4.78 6.52 10.81
CA SER A 55 5.48 7.57 11.54
C SER A 55 4.99 7.60 12.98
N LYS A 56 5.47 8.55 13.78
CA LYS A 56 4.91 8.81 15.12
C LYS A 56 3.40 9.11 15.10
N GLU A 57 2.93 9.73 14.03
CA GLU A 57 1.53 10.14 13.87
C GLU A 57 0.70 9.06 13.16
N GLN A 58 1.34 8.25 12.30
CA GLN A 58 0.70 7.19 11.55
C GLN A 58 1.21 5.81 11.99
N ARG A 59 0.44 5.15 12.85
CA ARG A 59 0.78 3.82 13.37
C ARG A 59 0.45 2.71 12.38
N CYS A 60 1.24 1.64 12.49
CA CYS A 60 0.97 0.40 11.78
C CYS A 60 -0.21 -0.37 12.37
N PRO A 61 -0.93 -1.16 11.55
CA PRO A 61 -1.95 -2.08 12.04
C PRO A 61 -1.35 -3.15 12.97
N SER A 62 -2.20 -3.78 13.78
CA SER A 62 -1.76 -4.84 14.71
C SER A 62 -1.04 -5.97 13.98
N GLY A 63 0.09 -6.41 14.54
CA GLY A 63 0.98 -7.43 13.93
C GLY A 63 2.09 -6.86 13.05
N TYR A 64 2.05 -5.55 12.78
CA TYR A 64 3.07 -4.82 12.03
C TYR A 64 3.75 -3.81 12.94
N VAL A 65 5.00 -3.55 12.65
CA VAL A 65 5.81 -2.54 13.33
C VAL A 65 6.26 -1.49 12.33
N CYS A 66 6.67 -0.32 12.82
CA CYS A 66 7.16 0.76 11.99
C CYS A 66 8.69 0.90 12.05
N PRO A 67 9.48 0.00 11.45
CA PRO A 67 10.92 0.17 11.37
C PRO A 67 11.27 1.32 10.42
N VAL A 68 12.08 2.22 10.93
CA VAL A 68 12.88 3.14 10.13
C VAL A 68 14.06 2.34 9.58
N THR A 69 13.98 2.01 8.29
CA THR A 69 15.07 1.35 7.56
C THR A 69 15.97 2.36 6.82
N ASP A 70 15.51 3.61 6.65
CA ASP A 70 16.28 4.68 6.04
C ASP A 70 16.93 5.57 7.11
N PRO A 71 18.28 5.56 7.27
CA PRO A 71 18.95 6.34 8.29
C PRO A 71 18.98 7.85 8.00
N ALA A 72 18.75 8.27 6.75
CA ALA A 72 18.69 9.66 6.34
C ALA A 72 17.29 10.27 6.62
N ASN A 73 16.24 9.45 6.62
CA ASN A 73 14.87 9.86 6.86
C ASN A 73 14.27 9.14 8.08
N ARG A 74 14.70 9.56 9.26
CA ARG A 74 14.26 8.97 10.55
C ARG A 74 12.85 9.36 10.98
N ALA A 75 12.18 10.21 10.21
CA ALA A 75 10.85 10.72 10.50
C ALA A 75 9.74 9.75 10.08
N ALA A 76 10.02 8.89 9.08
CA ALA A 76 9.08 7.92 8.55
C ALA A 76 9.74 6.55 8.39
N GLY A 77 8.95 5.50 8.57
CA GLY A 77 9.30 4.12 8.26
C GLY A 77 8.26 3.50 7.34
N SER A 78 8.34 2.19 7.20
CA SER A 78 7.33 1.41 6.48
C SER A 78 6.84 0.28 7.37
N CYS A 79 5.53 0.03 7.40
CA CYS A 79 4.94 -1.03 8.20
C CYS A 79 5.38 -2.38 7.67
N LEU A 80 6.17 -3.07 8.48
CA LEU A 80 6.66 -4.41 8.19
C LEU A 80 6.08 -5.40 9.20
N PRO A 81 5.82 -6.66 8.78
CA PRO A 81 5.51 -7.73 9.71
C PRO A 81 6.64 -7.83 10.73
N ALA A 82 6.31 -7.94 12.02
CA ALA A 82 7.34 -8.04 13.07
C ALA A 82 8.31 -9.23 12.85
N ALA A 83 7.83 -10.30 12.19
CA ALA A 83 8.63 -11.47 11.84
C ALA A 83 9.73 -11.19 10.80
N GLU A 84 9.60 -10.13 10.00
CA GLU A 84 10.51 -9.81 8.89
C GLU A 84 11.53 -8.72 9.24
N LEU A 85 11.57 -8.30 10.52
CA LEU A 85 12.56 -7.34 11.01
C LEU A 85 13.94 -8.00 11.08
N GLY A 86 14.77 -7.72 10.08
CA GLY A 86 16.20 -8.02 10.12
C GLY A 86 16.97 -7.08 11.05
N PRO A 87 18.30 -7.26 11.19
CA PRO A 87 19.16 -6.44 12.06
C PRO A 87 19.31 -4.98 11.61
N ASN A 88 18.76 -4.60 10.45
CA ASN A 88 18.92 -3.28 9.84
C ASN A 88 17.89 -2.23 10.32
N VAL A 89 17.17 -2.50 11.40
CA VAL A 89 16.18 -1.58 11.96
C VAL A 89 16.89 -0.50 12.79
N VAL A 90 16.86 0.74 12.33
CA VAL A 90 17.51 1.88 13.01
C VAL A 90 16.67 2.36 14.18
N LYS A 91 15.35 2.24 14.09
CA LYS A 91 14.37 2.65 15.11
C LYS A 91 13.00 2.04 14.78
N ALA A 92 12.20 1.69 15.78
CA ALA A 92 10.80 1.32 15.61
C ALA A 92 9.88 2.28 16.38
N TYR A 93 8.72 2.62 15.80
CA TYR A 93 7.67 3.46 16.42
C TYR A 93 6.44 2.63 16.77
#